data_AF-A0A7G6YZQ4-F1
#
_entry.id   AF-A0A7G6YZQ4-F1
#
_cell.length_a   1.000
_cell.length_b   1.000
_cell.length_c   1.000
_cell.angle_alpha   90.00
_cell.angle_beta   90.00
_cell.angle_gamma   90.00
#
_symmetry.space_group_name_H-M   'P 1'
#
loop_
_entity.id
_entity.type
_entity.pdbx_description
1 polymer ?
#
loop_
_entity_poly.entity_id
_entity_poly.type
_entity_poly.pdbx_seq_one_letter_code
_entity_poly.pdbx_strand_id
1 'polypeptide(L)'
;MGFYVRKTLRSGPFRFTASTSGLGVSAGVPGFRAGTGPRGNYVSVSAGGLNYRTTRAQSRRPTRASPPTRTSSQHDVEMEDVTGATIHELVATGRGDIVEQLNDAAAYRSWTWPIFGVLFLAGLAIASWGWLLSGAALVALVYLVLRDQAKRRVIVFYDVEGADERWFDSLVDSTTVAAASQKVWRIVESGQVVTTRQHKTNAGAGNLVSRVSATVTFDAPRHLATNIAVPTITAGHTSLHFLPDRILVKEGRQYADVAYGDLVSGARSTQFIEALGGLPTDAQQVDRTWQYVNVKGGPDRRYSNNPERAVMLYGQLEMSSPGGLYWKVQTSAVSATNRLHESLRAAPRH
;
A
#
# COMPACT_ATOMS: atom_id res chain seq x y z
N MET A 1 -14.81 4.28 -11.81
CA MET A 1 -14.51 5.68 -11.38
C MET A 1 -13.01 5.85 -11.50
N GLY A 2 -12.49 6.97 -12.00
CA GLY A 2 -11.05 7.12 -12.16
C GLY A 2 -10.30 6.96 -10.83
N PHE A 3 -9.19 6.23 -10.82
CA PHE A 3 -8.40 5.95 -9.60
C PHE A 3 -7.73 7.20 -9.00
N TYR A 4 -7.74 8.34 -9.69
CA TYR A 4 -7.21 9.59 -9.16
C TYR A 4 -8.10 10.15 -8.03
N VAL A 5 -7.54 10.21 -6.83
CA VAL A 5 -8.26 10.66 -5.63
C VAL A 5 -8.16 12.17 -5.44
N ARG A 6 -7.03 12.79 -5.82
CA ARG A 6 -6.79 14.22 -5.57
C ARG A 6 -5.68 14.80 -6.44
N LYS A 7 -5.90 16.00 -6.98
CA LYS A 7 -4.89 16.77 -7.73
C LYS A 7 -3.76 17.34 -6.86
N THR A 8 -3.98 17.45 -5.54
CA THR A 8 -2.97 17.99 -4.59
C THR A 8 -2.75 17.05 -3.41
N LEU A 9 -1.48 16.83 -3.02
CA LEU A 9 -1.13 16.03 -1.84
C LEU A 9 -0.80 16.91 -0.64
N ARG A 10 -1.24 16.48 0.56
CA ARG A 10 -0.87 17.11 1.82
C ARG A 10 -0.12 16.11 2.70
N SER A 11 1.02 16.53 3.25
CA SER A 11 1.76 15.77 4.26
C SER A 11 2.18 16.72 5.38
N GLY A 12 1.49 16.65 6.53
CA GLY A 12 1.68 17.65 7.59
C GLY A 12 1.29 19.06 7.12
N PRO A 13 2.10 20.11 7.37
CA PRO A 13 1.82 21.47 6.90
C PRO A 13 2.18 21.70 5.42
N PHE A 14 2.70 20.68 4.74
CA PHE A 14 3.22 20.78 3.38
C PHE A 14 2.14 20.39 2.37
N ARG A 15 1.95 21.25 1.36
CA ARG A 15 1.10 21.00 0.20
C ARG A 15 1.99 20.85 -1.03
N PHE A 16 1.71 19.80 -1.78
CA PHE A 16 2.42 19.46 -3.00
C PHE A 16 1.47 19.54 -4.19
N THR A 17 1.96 20.14 -5.27
CA THR A 17 1.29 20.22 -6.57
C THR A 17 2.25 19.68 -7.62
N ALA A 18 1.72 18.89 -8.57
CA ALA A 18 2.49 18.42 -9.71
C ALA A 18 2.17 19.30 -10.94
N SER A 19 3.19 19.65 -11.70
CA SER A 19 3.11 20.22 -13.05
C SER A 19 3.98 19.41 -14.01
N THR A 20 3.79 19.61 -15.32
CA THR A 20 4.56 18.95 -16.37
C THR A 20 6.08 19.23 -16.27
N SER A 21 6.46 20.36 -15.64
CA SER A 21 7.84 20.81 -15.47
C SER A 21 8.45 20.46 -14.10
N GLY A 22 7.66 20.05 -13.10
CA GLY A 22 8.20 19.69 -11.78
C GLY A 22 7.19 19.51 -10.65
N LEU A 23 7.71 19.27 -9.45
CA LEU A 23 6.92 19.20 -8.21
C LEU A 23 7.07 20.52 -7.44
N GLY A 24 5.95 21.22 -7.24
CA GLY A 24 5.85 22.40 -6.41
C GLY A 24 5.59 22.03 -4.95
N VAL A 25 6.36 22.61 -4.03
CA VAL A 25 6.17 22.45 -2.58
C VAL A 25 5.82 23.80 -1.98
N SER A 26 4.72 23.85 -1.22
CA SER A 26 4.35 25.00 -0.40
C SER A 26 4.17 24.57 1.06
N ALA A 27 4.65 25.38 1.99
CA ALA A 27 4.46 25.17 3.44
C ALA A 27 3.66 26.35 3.98
N GLY A 28 2.59 26.09 4.73
CA GLY A 28 1.75 27.14 5.34
C GLY A 28 2.40 27.92 6.49
N VAL A 29 3.73 27.95 6.57
CA VAL A 29 4.51 28.57 7.64
C VAL A 29 5.46 29.62 7.03
N PRO A 30 5.38 30.91 7.43
CA PRO A 30 6.30 31.94 6.97
C PRO A 30 7.76 31.57 7.29
N GLY A 31 8.67 31.67 6.30
CA GLY A 31 10.11 31.46 6.50
C GLY A 31 10.64 30.04 6.22
N PHE A 32 9.81 29.13 5.70
CA PHE A 32 10.29 27.82 5.24
C PHE A 32 11.15 27.95 3.97
N ARG A 33 12.42 27.55 4.04
CA ARG A 33 13.33 27.57 2.88
C ARG A 33 13.13 26.31 2.02
N ALA A 34 13.00 26.50 0.72
CA ALA A 34 12.90 25.42 -0.26
C ALA A 34 14.07 24.42 -0.11
N GLY A 35 13.76 23.14 0.10
CA GLY A 35 14.74 22.06 0.28
C GLY A 35 14.80 21.41 1.68
N THR A 36 14.08 21.92 2.67
CA THR A 36 13.98 21.30 4.02
C THR A 36 12.72 20.44 4.21
N GLY A 37 11.96 20.20 3.14
CA GLY A 37 10.70 19.43 3.14
C GLY A 37 10.89 17.95 2.77
N PRO A 38 9.82 17.14 2.88
CA PRO A 38 9.82 15.77 2.38
C PRO A 38 10.22 15.74 0.91
N ARG A 39 11.11 14.82 0.52
CA ARG A 39 11.45 14.60 -0.89
C ARG A 39 10.20 14.13 -1.62
N GLY A 40 9.86 14.83 -2.70
CA GLY A 40 8.77 14.44 -3.59
C GLY A 40 9.32 13.55 -4.70
N ASN A 41 8.72 12.37 -4.86
CA ASN A 41 8.98 11.48 -5.99
C ASN A 41 7.87 11.66 -7.03
N TYR A 42 8.25 11.62 -8.30
CA TYR A 42 7.37 11.68 -9.46
C TYR A 42 7.57 10.43 -10.30
N VAL A 43 6.49 9.75 -10.63
CA VAL A 43 6.49 8.55 -11.47
C VAL A 43 5.56 8.80 -12.64
N SER A 44 6.13 8.89 -13.84
CA SER A 44 5.33 8.90 -15.07
C SER A 44 5.26 7.49 -15.63
N VAL A 45 4.05 7.02 -15.90
CA VAL A 45 3.76 5.70 -16.48
C VAL A 45 3.04 5.93 -17.80
N SER A 46 3.69 5.61 -18.91
CA SER A 46 3.18 5.86 -20.25
C SER A 46 3.59 4.74 -21.22
N ALA A 47 3.04 4.76 -22.42
CA ALA A 47 3.46 3.85 -23.50
C ALA A 47 4.96 3.97 -23.85
N GLY A 48 5.61 5.10 -23.51
CA GLY A 48 7.05 5.30 -23.67
C GLY A 48 7.91 4.69 -22.55
N GLY A 49 7.30 4.05 -21.56
CA GLY A 49 7.97 3.40 -20.43
C GLY A 49 7.80 4.12 -19.08
N LEU A 50 8.53 3.62 -18.07
CA LEU A 50 8.52 4.11 -16.70
C LEU A 50 9.63 5.14 -16.49
N ASN A 51 9.29 6.37 -16.09
CA ASN A 51 10.28 7.36 -15.66
C ASN A 51 10.11 7.69 -14.19
N TYR A 52 11.20 7.56 -13.43
CA TYR A 52 11.27 7.91 -12.03
C TYR A 52 12.09 9.18 -11.87
N ARG A 53 11.54 10.16 -11.16
CA ARG A 53 12.28 11.37 -10.82
C ARG A 53 12.07 11.75 -9.36
N THR A 54 13.11 12.30 -8.72
CA THR A 54 13.04 12.79 -7.34
C THR A 54 13.42 14.27 -7.27
N THR A 55 12.81 15.02 -6.36
CA THR A 55 13.21 16.40 -6.08
C THR A 55 14.54 16.43 -5.33
N ARG A 56 15.58 17.04 -5.91
CA ARG A 56 16.85 17.27 -5.21
C ARG A 56 16.95 18.73 -4.78
N ALA A 57 17.28 18.98 -3.52
CA ALA A 57 17.62 20.33 -3.06
C ALA A 57 18.95 20.75 -3.70
N GLN A 58 18.93 21.71 -4.63
CA GLN A 58 20.14 22.27 -5.19
C GLN A 58 20.67 23.37 -4.27
N SER A 59 21.92 23.24 -3.81
CA SER A 59 22.70 24.37 -3.32
C SER A 59 23.00 25.25 -4.54
N ARG A 60 22.48 26.48 -4.59
CA ARG A 60 22.80 27.46 -5.63
C ARG A 60 24.32 27.64 -5.68
N ARG A 61 24.99 26.96 -6.61
CA ARG A 61 26.28 27.43 -7.13
C ARG A 61 25.94 28.38 -8.27
N PRO A 62 26.42 29.64 -8.26
CA PRO A 62 26.12 30.58 -9.34
C PRO A 62 26.83 30.10 -10.60
N THR A 63 26.14 29.40 -11.49
CA THR A 63 26.64 29.09 -12.83
C THR A 63 26.47 30.32 -13.70
N ARG A 64 27.63 30.90 -14.02
CA ARG A 64 27.89 31.90 -15.05
C ARG A 64 27.06 31.63 -16.32
N ALA A 65 26.41 32.67 -16.83
CA ALA A 65 25.56 32.65 -18.00
C ALA A 65 26.28 32.01 -19.22
N SER A 66 25.59 31.07 -19.88
CA SER A 66 25.89 30.65 -21.25
C SER A 66 24.78 31.18 -22.18
N PRO A 67 25.08 31.52 -23.46
CA PRO A 67 24.16 32.23 -24.33
C PRO A 67 23.02 31.32 -24.85
N PRO A 68 21.84 31.87 -25.16
CA PRO A 68 20.70 31.07 -25.61
C PRO A 68 20.83 30.68 -27.09
N THR A 69 20.80 29.37 -27.36
CA THR A 69 20.45 28.86 -28.69
C THR A 69 18.95 29.02 -28.88
N ARG A 70 18.57 29.90 -29.81
CA ARG A 70 17.18 30.12 -30.21
C ARG A 70 16.68 28.90 -30.99
N THR A 71 15.65 28.24 -30.48
CA THR A 71 14.72 27.47 -31.33
C THR A 71 13.34 28.05 -31.12
N SER A 72 12.81 28.61 -32.21
CA SER A 72 11.53 29.28 -32.27
C SER A 72 10.38 28.27 -32.21
N SER A 73 9.63 28.27 -31.10
CA SER A 73 8.23 27.85 -31.06
C SER A 73 7.40 29.07 -30.69
N GLN A 74 6.82 29.71 -31.71
CA GLN A 74 5.87 30.80 -31.54
C GLN A 74 4.55 30.21 -31.05
N HIS A 75 4.07 30.72 -29.91
CA HIS A 75 2.91 30.32 -29.08
C HIS A 75 3.31 29.52 -27.84
N ASP A 76 4.09 30.15 -26.98
CA ASP A 76 4.08 29.78 -25.56
C ASP A 76 4.03 31.09 -24.79
N VAL A 77 2.87 31.42 -24.23
CA VAL A 77 2.81 32.42 -23.17
C VAL A 77 3.51 31.75 -22.01
N GLU A 78 4.71 32.23 -21.68
CA GLU A 78 5.46 31.76 -20.51
C GLU A 78 4.64 32.14 -19.26
N MET A 79 3.83 31.19 -18.81
CA MET A 79 2.95 31.35 -17.65
C MET A 79 3.82 31.38 -16.40
N GLU A 80 4.01 32.58 -15.84
CA GLU A 80 4.69 32.75 -14.55
C GLU A 80 3.82 32.14 -13.43
N ASP A 81 4.40 31.25 -12.63
CA ASP A 81 3.69 30.59 -11.54
C ASP A 81 3.43 31.58 -10.39
N VAL A 82 2.24 32.19 -10.43
CA VAL A 82 1.77 33.13 -9.40
C VAL A 82 1.31 32.41 -8.12
N THR A 83 1.38 31.07 -8.03
CA THR A 83 0.93 30.32 -6.85
C THR A 83 1.93 30.34 -5.68
N GLY A 84 3.12 30.92 -5.87
CA GLY A 84 4.14 31.03 -4.83
C GLY A 84 4.78 29.69 -4.43
N ALA A 85 4.58 28.63 -5.22
CA ALA A 85 5.18 27.32 -5.00
C ALA A 85 6.62 27.30 -5.57
N THR A 86 7.59 26.83 -4.78
CA THR A 86 8.95 26.64 -5.32
C THR A 86 8.98 25.32 -6.11
N ILE A 87 9.25 25.39 -7.41
CA ILE A 87 9.40 24.21 -8.27
C ILE A 87 10.80 23.63 -8.08
N HIS A 88 10.89 22.37 -7.67
CA HIS A 88 12.16 21.64 -7.60
C HIS A 88 12.44 20.89 -8.90
N GLU A 89 13.63 21.08 -9.45
CA GLU A 89 14.11 20.31 -10.60
C GLU A 89 14.22 18.82 -10.23
N LEU A 90 13.71 17.97 -11.12
CA LEU A 90 13.56 16.54 -10.91
C LEU A 90 14.78 15.79 -11.49
N VAL A 91 15.45 14.98 -10.67
CA VAL A 91 16.59 14.14 -11.10
C VAL A 91 16.14 12.69 -11.29
N ALA A 92 16.59 12.03 -12.35
CA ALA A 92 16.27 10.62 -12.61
C ALA A 92 16.78 9.70 -11.49
N THR A 93 15.94 8.81 -10.98
CA THR A 93 16.29 7.80 -9.95
C THR A 93 15.88 6.39 -10.35
N GLY A 94 16.37 5.38 -9.63
CA GLY A 94 16.04 3.98 -9.86
C GLY A 94 14.84 3.51 -9.04
N ARG A 95 14.21 2.41 -9.48
CA ARG A 95 13.04 1.78 -8.86
C ARG A 95 13.22 1.51 -7.35
N GLY A 96 14.40 1.09 -6.92
CA GLY A 96 14.70 0.70 -5.52
C GLY A 96 14.76 1.87 -4.51
N ASP A 97 14.96 3.11 -4.97
CA ASP A 97 15.11 4.28 -4.09
C ASP A 97 13.83 4.54 -3.28
N ILE A 98 12.65 4.33 -3.86
CA ILE A 98 11.38 4.50 -3.14
C ILE A 98 11.23 3.47 -2.00
N VAL A 99 11.67 2.22 -2.22
CA VAL A 99 11.58 1.17 -1.21
C VAL A 99 12.54 1.44 -0.06
N GLU A 100 13.76 1.90 -0.36
CA GLU A 100 14.73 2.34 0.65
C GLU A 100 14.17 3.50 1.49
N GLN A 101 13.62 4.53 0.83
CA GLN A 101 12.98 5.66 1.53
C GLN A 101 11.80 5.21 2.41
N LEU A 102 11.01 4.23 1.97
CA LEU A 102 9.90 3.68 2.76
C LEU A 102 10.41 2.90 3.97
N ASN A 103 11.49 2.13 3.81
CA ASN A 103 12.15 1.42 4.90
C ASN A 103 12.75 2.39 5.92
N ASP A 104 13.41 3.45 5.48
CA ASP A 104 13.91 4.52 6.35
C ASP A 104 12.78 5.20 7.13
N ALA A 105 11.69 5.55 6.44
CA ALA A 105 10.52 6.16 7.06
C ALA A 105 9.84 5.21 8.08
N ALA A 106 9.83 3.90 7.80
CA ALA A 106 9.24 2.89 8.67
C ALA A 106 10.11 2.56 9.89
N ALA A 107 11.44 2.58 9.72
CA ALA A 107 12.42 2.39 10.78
C ALA A 107 12.48 3.60 11.72
N TYR A 108 12.17 4.80 11.21
CA TYR A 108 12.23 6.04 11.97
C TYR A 108 11.47 5.94 13.31
N ARG A 109 12.17 6.27 14.40
CA ARG A 109 11.62 6.37 15.75
C ARG A 109 11.69 7.83 16.18
N SER A 110 10.55 8.46 16.42
CA SER A 110 10.57 9.82 16.93
C SER A 110 10.90 9.85 18.41
N TRP A 111 11.88 10.68 18.77
CA TRP A 111 12.19 11.01 20.16
C TRP A 111 11.51 12.32 20.61
N THR A 112 10.56 12.82 19.83
CA THR A 112 9.88 14.10 20.07
C THR A 112 9.21 14.15 21.45
N TRP A 113 8.42 13.14 21.80
CA TRP A 113 7.75 13.04 23.10
C TRP A 113 8.68 12.92 24.31
N PRO A 114 9.70 12.02 24.33
CA PRO A 114 10.61 11.96 25.47
C PRO A 114 11.46 13.23 25.61
N ILE A 115 11.92 13.82 24.50
CA ILE A 115 12.69 15.08 24.54
C ILE A 115 11.82 16.22 25.10
N PHE A 116 10.56 16.31 24.66
CA PHE A 116 9.63 17.30 25.19
C PHE A 116 9.37 17.10 26.69
N GLY A 117 9.13 15.85 27.13
CA GLY A 117 8.90 15.54 28.53
C GLY A 117 10.08 15.97 29.42
N VAL A 118 11.32 15.71 28.99
CA VAL A 118 12.53 16.14 29.71
C VAL A 118 12.65 17.67 29.76
N LEU A 119 12.45 18.35 28.63
CA LEU A 119 12.52 19.81 28.58
C LEU A 119 11.43 20.48 29.42
N PHE A 120 10.22 19.91 29.43
CA PHE A 120 9.10 20.39 30.23
C PHE A 120 9.38 20.24 31.74
N LEU A 121 9.88 19.07 32.16
CA LEU A 121 10.28 18.83 33.56
C LEU A 121 11.43 19.74 34.00
N ALA A 122 12.42 19.95 33.14
CA ALA A 122 13.52 20.88 33.42
C ALA A 122 13.03 22.34 33.54
N GLY A 123 12.07 22.74 32.71
CA GLY A 123 11.46 24.07 32.79
C GLY A 123 10.67 24.31 34.08
N LEU A 124 9.99 23.28 34.60
CA LEU A 124 9.30 23.36 35.90
C LEU A 124 10.25 23.48 37.09
N ALA A 125 11.47 22.93 36.98
CA ALA A 125 12.46 22.97 38.05
C ALA A 125 13.19 24.33 38.16
N ILE A 126 13.22 25.12 37.09
CA ILE A 126 13.97 26.39 37.02
C ILE A 126 12.96 27.54 37.17
N ALA A 127 12.84 28.09 38.38
CA ALA A 127 11.82 29.08 38.77
C ALA A 127 11.75 30.34 37.88
N SER A 128 12.47 31.42 38.21
CA SER A 128 12.25 32.79 37.72
C SER A 128 12.29 32.98 36.20
N TRP A 129 12.94 32.07 35.47
CA TRP A 129 13.05 32.07 34.00
C TRP A 129 12.39 30.85 33.33
N GLY A 130 11.61 30.05 34.07
CA GLY A 130 10.96 28.83 33.56
C GLY A 130 10.04 29.09 32.37
N TRP A 131 9.45 30.29 32.28
CA TRP A 131 8.61 30.71 31.15
C TRP A 131 9.40 30.92 29.85
N LEU A 132 10.63 31.43 29.91
CA LEU A 132 11.52 31.56 28.74
C LEU A 132 11.95 30.18 28.22
N LEU A 133 12.32 29.29 29.13
CA LEU A 133 12.68 27.91 28.79
C LEU A 133 11.49 27.13 28.23
N SER A 134 10.29 27.35 28.78
CA SER A 134 9.05 26.76 28.27
C SER A 134 8.69 27.28 26.87
N GLY A 135 8.89 28.57 26.60
CA GLY A 135 8.73 29.16 25.28
C GLY A 135 9.71 28.57 24.25
N ALA A 136 10.99 28.48 24.61
CA ALA A 136 12.00 27.84 23.75
C ALA A 136 11.72 26.33 23.53
N ALA A 137 11.25 25.63 24.55
CA ALA A 137 10.85 24.22 24.46
C ALA A 137 9.63 24.03 23.55
N LEU A 138 8.67 24.94 23.55
CA LEU A 138 7.53 24.91 22.65
C LEU A 138 7.96 25.11 21.19
N VAL A 139 8.86 26.06 20.92
CA VAL A 139 9.43 26.26 19.57
C VAL A 139 10.22 25.03 19.12
N ALA A 140 11.04 24.45 20.00
CA ALA A 140 11.76 23.22 19.73
C ALA A 140 10.82 22.03 19.48
N LEU A 141 9.72 21.92 20.24
CA LEU A 141 8.68 20.91 20.04
C LEU A 141 8.04 21.05 18.66
N VAL A 142 7.61 22.26 18.30
CA VAL A 142 7.01 22.53 16.98
C VAL A 142 8.00 22.14 15.88
N TYR A 143 9.26 22.57 15.97
CA TYR A 143 10.30 22.19 15.02
C TYR A 143 10.50 20.67 14.92
N LEU A 144 10.58 19.98 16.07
CA LEU A 144 10.75 18.53 16.12
C LEU A 144 9.54 17.78 15.52
N VAL A 145 8.32 18.23 15.80
CA VAL A 145 7.10 17.66 15.22
C VAL A 145 7.09 17.86 13.70
N LEU A 146 7.43 19.06 13.21
CA LEU A 146 7.52 19.34 11.79
C LEU A 146 8.56 18.46 11.08
N ARG A 147 9.74 18.31 11.69
CA ARG A 147 10.82 17.44 11.20
C ARG A 147 10.40 15.98 11.18
N ASP A 148 9.71 15.53 12.22
CA ASP A 148 9.21 14.16 12.37
C ASP A 148 8.18 13.83 11.30
N GLN A 149 7.21 14.73 11.06
CA GLN A 149 6.23 14.59 9.97
C GLN A 149 6.90 14.50 8.60
N ALA A 150 7.98 15.26 8.37
CA ALA A 150 8.72 15.22 7.11
C ALA A 150 9.49 13.92 6.88
N LYS A 151 9.94 13.24 7.95
CA LYS A 151 10.71 11.98 7.86
C LYS A 151 9.85 10.72 7.82
N ARG A 152 8.61 10.78 8.29
CA ARG A 152 7.72 9.61 8.39
C ARG A 152 6.97 9.27 7.10
N ARG A 153 6.98 10.15 6.10
CA ARG A 153 6.16 10.02 4.89
C ARG A 153 6.97 10.28 3.63
N VAL A 154 6.98 9.29 2.75
CA VAL A 154 7.47 9.35 1.38
C VAL A 154 6.32 9.78 0.49
N ILE A 155 6.55 10.78 -0.36
CA ILE A 155 5.52 11.34 -1.23
C ILE A 155 5.80 10.87 -2.65
N VAL A 156 4.81 10.26 -3.30
CA VAL A 156 4.91 9.78 -4.68
C VAL A 156 3.71 10.28 -5.46
N PHE A 157 3.96 11.11 -6.46
CA PHE A 157 2.98 11.51 -7.46
C PHE A 157 3.05 10.58 -8.65
N TYR A 158 1.91 10.00 -9.00
CA TYR A 158 1.73 9.21 -10.20
C TYR A 158 1.05 10.03 -11.27
N ASP A 159 1.62 9.97 -12.47
CA ASP A 159 1.05 10.48 -13.70
C ASP A 159 1.02 9.31 -14.70
N VAL A 160 -0.16 8.71 -14.82
CA VAL A 160 -0.37 7.48 -15.60
C VAL A 160 -1.25 7.82 -16.79
N GLU A 161 -0.79 7.47 -17.99
CA GLU A 161 -1.47 7.82 -19.24
C GLU A 161 -1.80 6.59 -20.10
N GLY A 162 -2.90 6.68 -20.84
CA GLY A 162 -3.16 5.82 -21.99
C GLY A 162 -3.59 4.39 -21.66
N ALA A 163 -2.77 3.39 -22.03
CA ALA A 163 -3.10 1.98 -21.81
C ALA A 163 -2.95 1.57 -20.34
N ASP A 164 -1.91 2.07 -19.68
CA ASP A 164 -1.60 1.74 -18.28
C ASP A 164 -2.64 2.35 -17.34
N GLU A 165 -3.19 3.52 -17.68
CA GLU A 165 -4.27 4.17 -16.95
C GLU A 165 -5.54 3.29 -16.95
N ARG A 166 -5.97 2.86 -18.15
CA ARG A 166 -7.15 1.99 -18.31
C ARG A 166 -6.98 0.63 -17.63
N TRP A 167 -5.78 0.07 -17.71
CA TRP A 167 -5.46 -1.16 -17.00
C TRP A 167 -5.55 -0.97 -15.48
N PHE A 168 -4.96 0.11 -14.94
CA PHE A 168 -4.97 0.33 -13.50
C PHE A 168 -6.38 0.66 -12.98
N ASP A 169 -7.21 1.39 -13.75
CA ASP A 169 -8.65 1.54 -13.47
C ASP A 169 -9.35 0.18 -13.39
N SER A 170 -9.10 -0.73 -14.35
CA SER A 170 -9.66 -2.09 -14.33
C SER A 170 -9.19 -2.89 -13.10
N LEU A 171 -7.94 -2.70 -12.68
CA LEU A 171 -7.42 -3.32 -11.46
C LEU A 171 -8.14 -2.80 -10.21
N VAL A 172 -8.38 -1.50 -10.12
CA VAL A 172 -9.13 -0.86 -9.02
C VAL A 172 -10.59 -1.36 -9.00
N ASP A 173 -11.26 -1.40 -10.16
CA ASP A 173 -12.63 -1.88 -10.29
C ASP A 173 -12.75 -3.37 -9.90
N SER A 174 -11.84 -4.22 -10.40
CA SER A 174 -11.81 -5.65 -10.03
C SER A 174 -11.53 -5.86 -8.54
N THR A 175 -10.68 -5.03 -7.93
CA THR A 175 -10.43 -5.08 -6.49
C THR A 175 -11.63 -4.56 -5.68
N THR A 176 -12.44 -3.66 -6.23
CA THR A 176 -13.70 -3.21 -5.62
C THR A 176 -14.70 -4.35 -5.51
N VAL A 177 -14.78 -5.20 -6.53
CA VAL A 177 -15.59 -6.43 -6.46
C VAL A 177 -15.06 -7.39 -5.39
N ALA A 178 -13.73 -7.51 -5.24
CA ALA A 178 -13.15 -8.30 -4.16
C ALA A 178 -13.42 -7.70 -2.77
N ALA A 179 -13.38 -6.38 -2.62
CA ALA A 179 -13.70 -5.68 -1.38
C ALA A 179 -15.17 -5.82 -0.97
N ALA A 180 -16.08 -6.02 -1.95
CA ALA A 180 -17.50 -6.26 -1.69
C ALA A 180 -17.81 -7.70 -1.22
N SER A 181 -16.83 -8.61 -1.23
CA SER A 181 -17.00 -9.97 -0.69
C SER A 181 -17.21 -9.90 0.82
N GLN A 182 -18.20 -10.63 1.36
CA GLN A 182 -18.48 -10.61 2.81
C GLN A 182 -17.29 -11.10 3.63
N LYS A 183 -16.52 -12.04 3.08
CA LYS A 183 -15.32 -12.55 3.74
C LYS A 183 -14.17 -12.68 2.76
N VAL A 184 -13.01 -12.19 3.21
CA VAL A 184 -11.73 -12.34 2.54
C VAL A 184 -10.73 -12.89 3.55
N TRP A 185 -9.90 -13.84 3.11
CA TRP A 185 -8.90 -14.48 3.96
C TRP A 185 -7.57 -14.60 3.25
N ARG A 186 -6.49 -14.62 4.02
CA ARG A 186 -5.18 -15.09 3.57
C ARG A 186 -4.94 -16.48 4.13
N ILE A 187 -4.56 -17.42 3.26
CA ILE A 187 -4.06 -18.73 3.69
C ILE A 187 -2.61 -18.55 4.13
N VAL A 188 -2.31 -18.90 5.38
CA VAL A 188 -0.96 -18.77 5.95
C VAL A 188 -0.26 -20.12 6.07
N GLU A 189 -1.00 -21.21 6.30
CA GLU A 189 -0.46 -22.56 6.44
C GLU A 189 -1.38 -23.57 5.74
N SER A 190 -0.80 -24.64 5.20
CA SER A 190 -1.50 -25.74 4.54
C SER A 190 -0.81 -27.05 4.88
N GLY A 191 -1.55 -28.08 5.30
CA GLY A 191 -1.00 -29.39 5.66
C GLY A 191 -1.91 -30.53 5.24
N GLN A 192 -1.37 -31.49 4.49
CA GLN A 192 -2.13 -32.65 4.01
C GLN A 192 -2.54 -33.58 5.17
N VAL A 193 -3.75 -34.10 5.09
CA VAL A 193 -4.25 -35.09 6.03
C VAL A 193 -3.85 -36.48 5.56
N VAL A 194 -2.88 -37.09 6.26
CA VAL A 194 -2.26 -38.36 5.81
C VAL A 194 -2.93 -39.57 6.44
N THR A 195 -3.43 -39.47 7.69
CA THR A 195 -3.93 -40.63 8.43
C THR A 195 -5.45 -40.73 8.42
N THR A 196 -5.96 -41.97 8.44
CA THR A 196 -7.41 -42.25 8.50
C THR A 196 -8.07 -41.66 9.75
N ARG A 197 -7.35 -41.58 10.88
CA ARG A 197 -7.88 -40.95 12.10
C ARG A 197 -8.07 -39.45 11.90
N GLN A 198 -7.05 -38.76 11.36
CA GLN A 198 -7.13 -37.32 11.07
C GLN A 198 -8.23 -37.02 10.05
N HIS A 199 -8.43 -37.87 9.05
CA HIS A 199 -9.54 -37.72 8.10
C HIS A 199 -10.90 -37.77 8.79
N LYS A 200 -11.10 -38.74 9.71
CA LYS A 200 -12.36 -38.87 10.48
C LYS A 200 -12.63 -37.69 11.42
N THR A 201 -11.59 -37.17 12.07
CA THR A 201 -11.74 -36.08 13.07
C THR A 201 -11.81 -34.68 12.47
N ASN A 202 -11.42 -34.52 11.20
CA ASN A 202 -11.43 -33.24 10.48
C ASN A 202 -12.52 -33.22 9.39
N ALA A 203 -13.70 -33.77 9.68
CA ALA A 203 -14.86 -33.74 8.78
C ALA A 203 -14.64 -34.33 7.37
N GLY A 204 -13.65 -35.21 7.21
CA GLY A 204 -13.28 -35.78 5.91
C GLY A 204 -12.40 -34.87 5.04
N ALA A 205 -11.80 -33.82 5.61
CA ALA A 205 -10.89 -32.95 4.87
C ALA A 205 -9.63 -33.69 4.43
N GLY A 206 -9.26 -33.56 3.16
CA GLY A 206 -7.97 -34.04 2.63
C GLY A 206 -6.79 -33.09 2.91
N ASN A 207 -7.07 -31.83 3.25
CA ASN A 207 -6.06 -30.81 3.54
C ASN A 207 -6.58 -29.87 4.62
N LEU A 208 -5.75 -29.59 5.63
CA LEU A 208 -6.01 -28.60 6.66
C LEU A 208 -5.35 -27.28 6.29
N VAL A 209 -6.04 -26.18 6.54
CA VAL A 209 -5.57 -24.85 6.16
C VAL A 209 -5.78 -23.87 7.32
N SER A 210 -4.73 -23.13 7.66
CA SER A 210 -4.83 -21.99 8.58
C SER A 210 -5.07 -20.72 7.79
N ARG A 211 -6.07 -19.94 8.20
CA ARG A 211 -6.52 -18.73 7.52
C ARG A 211 -6.57 -17.57 8.49
N VAL A 212 -6.08 -16.41 8.05
CA VAL A 212 -6.22 -15.14 8.76
C VAL A 212 -7.19 -14.26 7.98
N SER A 213 -8.08 -13.54 8.67
CA SER A 213 -8.97 -12.58 8.01
C SER A 213 -8.14 -11.51 7.30
N ALA A 214 -8.52 -11.21 6.06
CA ALA A 214 -7.91 -10.17 5.26
C ALA A 214 -8.92 -9.06 5.00
N THR A 215 -8.44 -7.83 4.94
CA THR A 215 -9.23 -6.64 4.63
C THR A 215 -8.73 -6.06 3.32
N VAL A 216 -9.66 -5.73 2.43
CA VAL A 216 -9.37 -5.02 1.19
C VAL A 216 -9.74 -3.55 1.36
N THR A 217 -8.78 -2.65 1.16
CA THR A 217 -8.95 -1.19 1.23
C THR A 217 -8.34 -0.53 0.01
N PHE A 218 -8.50 0.79 -0.12
CA PHE A 218 -7.95 1.58 -1.22
C PHE A 218 -6.95 2.64 -0.75
N ASP A 219 -6.44 2.46 0.47
CA ASP A 219 -5.53 3.39 1.13
C ASP A 219 -4.08 2.97 0.92
N ALA A 220 -3.23 3.95 0.61
CA ALA A 220 -1.79 3.77 0.58
C ALA A 220 -1.25 3.39 1.99
N PRO A 221 -0.12 2.69 2.08
CA PRO A 221 0.50 2.40 3.36
C PRO A 221 0.81 3.68 4.12
N ARG A 222 0.79 3.64 5.47
CA ARG A 222 0.97 4.83 6.34
C ARG A 222 2.16 5.74 5.99
N HIS A 223 3.25 5.15 5.51
CA HIS A 223 4.49 5.86 5.16
C HIS A 223 4.50 6.38 3.71
N LEU A 224 3.49 6.07 2.89
CA LEU A 224 3.35 6.51 1.52
C LEU A 224 2.18 7.49 1.39
N ALA A 225 2.45 8.67 0.84
CA ALA A 225 1.43 9.63 0.45
C ALA A 225 1.39 9.75 -1.08
N THR A 226 0.24 9.43 -1.67
CA THR A 226 0.06 9.46 -3.13
C THR A 226 -1.30 10.01 -3.56
N ASN A 227 -1.40 10.45 -4.82
CA ASN A 227 -2.56 11.08 -5.46
C ASN A 227 -3.59 10.08 -6.00
N ILE A 228 -3.23 8.81 -6.05
CA ILE A 228 -4.06 7.71 -6.55
C ILE A 228 -4.64 6.88 -5.40
N ALA A 229 -5.76 6.21 -5.67
CA ALA A 229 -6.27 5.13 -4.84
C ALA A 229 -5.33 3.93 -4.98
N VAL A 230 -4.99 3.29 -3.87
CA VAL A 230 -4.05 2.16 -3.84
C VAL A 230 -4.79 0.93 -3.34
N PRO A 231 -5.27 0.05 -4.24
CA PRO A 231 -5.84 -1.22 -3.84
C PRO A 231 -4.88 -1.95 -2.90
N THR A 232 -5.37 -2.32 -1.73
CA THR A 232 -4.55 -2.83 -0.64
C THR A 232 -5.23 -4.03 -0.01
N ILE A 233 -4.52 -5.14 0.08
CA ILE A 233 -4.97 -6.35 0.78
C ILE A 233 -4.10 -6.52 2.03
N THR A 234 -4.71 -6.35 3.20
CA THR A 234 -4.03 -6.48 4.50
C THR A 234 -4.46 -7.75 5.19
N ALA A 235 -3.50 -8.57 5.64
CA ALA A 235 -3.75 -9.78 6.42
C ALA A 235 -2.71 -9.90 7.54
N GLY A 236 -3.16 -9.82 8.79
CA GLY A 236 -2.26 -9.83 9.95
C GLY A 236 -1.24 -8.68 9.91
N HIS A 237 0.05 -9.01 9.97
CA HIS A 237 1.16 -8.04 9.92
C HIS A 237 1.69 -7.76 8.51
N THR A 238 1.04 -8.33 7.50
CA THR A 238 1.48 -8.25 6.12
C THR A 238 0.43 -7.57 5.24
N SER A 239 0.86 -6.80 4.25
CA SER A 239 -0.04 -6.19 3.28
C SER A 239 0.57 -6.11 1.89
N LEU A 240 -0.27 -6.27 0.88
CA LEU A 240 0.04 -5.99 -0.53
C LEU A 240 -0.62 -4.68 -0.93
N HIS A 241 0.13 -3.81 -1.58
CA HIS A 241 -0.34 -2.53 -2.11
C HIS A 241 -0.06 -2.48 -3.60
N PHE A 242 -1.10 -2.38 -4.42
CA PHE A 242 -1.00 -2.38 -5.87
C PHE A 242 -0.88 -0.95 -6.37
N LEU A 243 0.29 -0.60 -6.94
CA LEU A 243 0.55 0.67 -7.60
C LEU A 243 0.57 0.47 -9.12
N PRO A 244 0.52 1.52 -9.93
CA PRO A 244 0.53 1.40 -11.40
C PRO A 244 1.82 0.76 -11.95
N ASP A 245 2.96 0.95 -11.28
CA ASP A 245 4.26 0.46 -11.73
C ASP A 245 4.71 -0.83 -11.03
N ARG A 246 4.21 -1.09 -9.80
CA ARG A 246 4.69 -2.17 -8.92
C ARG A 246 3.66 -2.65 -7.89
N ILE A 247 3.97 -3.76 -7.25
CA ILE A 247 3.31 -4.20 -6.02
C ILE A 247 4.28 -3.94 -4.86
N LEU A 248 3.87 -3.15 -3.87
CA LEU A 248 4.60 -3.05 -2.61
C LEU A 248 4.10 -4.14 -1.65
N VAL A 249 5.06 -4.87 -1.10
CA VAL A 249 4.85 -5.86 -0.05
C VAL A 249 5.35 -5.24 1.24
N LYS A 250 4.49 -5.18 2.25
CA LYS A 250 4.87 -4.71 3.58
C LYS A 250 4.74 -5.85 4.57
N GLU A 251 5.77 -6.03 5.39
CA GLU A 251 5.76 -6.94 6.53
C GLU A 251 6.26 -6.19 7.77
N GLY A 252 5.37 -5.94 8.72
CA GLY A 252 5.68 -5.16 9.92
C GLY A 252 6.17 -3.74 9.59
N ARG A 253 7.49 -3.52 9.68
CA ARG A 253 8.16 -2.23 9.40
C ARG A 253 9.09 -2.30 8.18
N GLN A 254 9.03 -3.39 7.42
CA GLN A 254 9.83 -3.59 6.21
C GLN A 254 8.94 -3.51 4.98
N TYR A 255 9.52 -2.98 3.91
CA TYR A 255 8.94 -2.85 2.58
C TYR A 255 9.85 -3.55 1.57
N ALA A 256 9.22 -4.26 0.65
CA ALA A 256 9.81 -4.80 -0.57
C ALA A 256 8.90 -4.45 -1.74
N ASP A 257 9.41 -4.55 -2.96
CA ASP A 257 8.59 -4.40 -4.16
C ASP A 257 8.73 -5.60 -5.10
N VAL A 258 7.69 -5.78 -5.91
CA VAL A 258 7.62 -6.81 -6.95
C VAL A 258 7.14 -6.14 -8.23
N ALA A 259 7.83 -6.39 -9.34
CA ALA A 259 7.39 -5.97 -10.66
C ALA A 259 6.24 -6.84 -11.15
N TYR A 260 5.28 -6.24 -11.85
CA TYR A 260 4.17 -7.01 -12.44
C TYR A 260 4.66 -8.03 -13.48
N GLY A 261 5.77 -7.75 -14.16
CA GLY A 261 6.41 -8.69 -15.09
C GLY A 261 6.89 -9.99 -14.41
N ASP A 262 7.24 -9.92 -13.12
CA ASP A 262 7.72 -11.06 -12.33
C ASP A 262 6.59 -11.77 -11.56
N LEU A 263 5.37 -11.20 -11.57
CA LEU A 263 4.24 -11.73 -10.85
C LEU A 263 3.56 -12.84 -11.65
N VAL A 264 3.56 -14.05 -11.10
CA VAL A 264 2.74 -15.15 -11.57
C VAL A 264 1.49 -15.20 -10.71
N SER A 265 0.31 -15.17 -11.34
CA SER A 265 -0.96 -15.32 -10.64
C SER A 265 -1.80 -16.45 -11.22
N GLY A 266 -2.63 -17.07 -10.38
CA GLY A 266 -3.57 -18.11 -10.78
C GLY A 266 -4.84 -18.04 -9.95
N ALA A 267 -5.99 -18.15 -10.60
CA ALA A 267 -7.30 -18.26 -9.97
C ALA A 267 -7.82 -19.69 -10.05
N ARG A 268 -8.41 -20.18 -8.95
CA ARG A 268 -9.17 -21.42 -8.92
C ARG A 268 -10.31 -21.35 -7.92
N SER A 269 -11.37 -22.12 -8.14
CA SER A 269 -12.39 -22.37 -7.13
C SER A 269 -11.98 -23.55 -6.24
N THR A 270 -12.24 -23.46 -4.94
CA THR A 270 -11.99 -24.55 -4.00
C THR A 270 -13.19 -24.76 -3.09
N GLN A 271 -13.46 -26.02 -2.76
CA GLN A 271 -14.43 -26.35 -1.73
C GLN A 271 -13.77 -26.24 -0.36
N PHE A 272 -14.49 -25.70 0.62
CA PHE A 272 -14.00 -25.54 1.98
C PHE A 272 -15.09 -25.92 2.98
N ILE A 273 -14.73 -26.76 3.96
CA ILE A 273 -15.64 -27.19 5.02
C ILE A 273 -15.61 -26.13 6.12
N GLU A 274 -16.70 -25.38 6.28
CA GLU A 274 -16.75 -24.31 7.26
C GLU A 274 -17.06 -24.81 8.68
N ALA A 275 -16.56 -24.05 9.65
CA ALA A 275 -16.97 -24.25 11.03
C ALA A 275 -18.44 -23.81 11.24
N LEU A 276 -19.06 -24.26 12.34
CA LEU A 276 -20.41 -23.85 12.70
C LEU A 276 -20.40 -22.35 13.02
N GLY A 277 -21.32 -21.62 12.40
CA GLY A 277 -21.54 -20.21 12.66
C GLY A 277 -20.82 -19.27 11.68
N GLY A 278 -21.55 -18.25 11.22
CA GLY A 278 -21.02 -17.18 10.39
C GLY A 278 -20.69 -17.60 8.95
N LEU A 279 -21.57 -18.35 8.29
CA LEU A 279 -21.42 -18.64 6.86
C LEU A 279 -21.64 -17.37 6.04
N PRO A 280 -20.75 -17.04 5.09
CA PRO A 280 -20.97 -15.94 4.15
C PRO A 280 -22.18 -16.25 3.26
N THR A 281 -23.10 -15.30 3.14
CA THR A 281 -24.34 -15.44 2.33
C THR A 281 -24.11 -15.21 0.84
N ASP A 282 -22.99 -14.60 0.48
CA ASP A 282 -22.54 -14.39 -0.91
C ASP A 282 -21.74 -15.59 -1.45
N ALA A 283 -21.44 -16.58 -0.63
CA ALA A 283 -20.80 -17.82 -1.04
C ALA A 283 -21.83 -18.92 -1.35
N GLN A 284 -21.56 -19.70 -2.40
CA GLN A 284 -22.40 -20.83 -2.76
C GLN A 284 -22.09 -22.04 -1.86
N GLN A 285 -23.11 -22.57 -1.18
CA GLN A 285 -23.02 -23.88 -0.54
C GLN A 285 -23.17 -24.97 -1.60
N VAL A 286 -22.19 -25.86 -1.70
CA VAL A 286 -22.16 -26.93 -2.72
C VAL A 286 -22.43 -28.32 -2.15
N ASP A 287 -22.15 -28.54 -0.87
CA ASP A 287 -22.37 -29.83 -0.22
C ASP A 287 -22.54 -29.68 1.31
N ARG A 288 -22.77 -30.80 1.99
CA ARG A 288 -22.84 -30.93 3.45
C ARG A 288 -22.03 -32.15 3.88
N THR A 289 -21.22 -32.01 4.91
CA THR A 289 -20.50 -33.10 5.57
C THR A 289 -20.81 -33.13 7.06
N TRP A 290 -20.29 -34.11 7.79
CA TRP A 290 -20.43 -34.21 9.23
C TRP A 290 -19.12 -33.82 9.91
N GLN A 291 -19.18 -33.23 11.10
CA GLN A 291 -17.97 -32.90 11.87
C GLN A 291 -17.07 -34.13 12.07
N TYR A 292 -17.69 -35.26 12.37
CA TYR A 292 -17.04 -36.56 12.50
C TYR A 292 -17.59 -37.52 11.46
N VAL A 293 -16.74 -37.97 10.53
CA VAL A 293 -17.14 -38.88 9.46
C VAL A 293 -16.62 -40.30 9.69
N ASN A 294 -17.36 -41.29 9.21
CA ASN A 294 -16.89 -42.67 9.13
C ASN A 294 -15.98 -42.87 7.89
N VAL A 295 -15.45 -44.08 7.68
CA VAL A 295 -14.55 -44.38 6.53
C VAL A 295 -15.23 -44.17 5.17
N LYS A 296 -16.57 -44.27 5.11
CA LYS A 296 -17.37 -44.08 3.90
C LYS A 296 -17.87 -42.63 3.73
N GLY A 297 -17.45 -41.69 4.58
CA GLY A 297 -17.84 -40.27 4.52
C GLY A 297 -19.18 -39.92 5.17
N GLY A 298 -19.97 -40.90 5.63
CA GLY A 298 -21.22 -40.67 6.35
C GLY A 298 -21.00 -40.30 7.83
N PRO A 299 -22.08 -39.99 8.59
CA PRO A 299 -21.97 -39.61 9.99
C PRO A 299 -21.39 -40.75 10.84
N ASP A 300 -20.38 -40.45 11.66
CA ASP A 300 -19.92 -41.37 12.69
C ASP A 300 -20.86 -41.33 13.91
N ARG A 301 -21.64 -42.40 14.08
CA ARG A 301 -22.66 -42.55 15.14
C ARG A 301 -22.08 -42.75 16.55
N ARG A 302 -20.76 -42.91 16.69
CA ARG A 302 -20.10 -43.03 18.00
C ARG A 302 -20.05 -41.70 18.75
N TYR A 303 -20.18 -40.59 18.03
CA TYR A 303 -20.22 -39.26 18.60
C TYR A 303 -21.66 -38.82 18.81
N SER A 304 -22.07 -38.59 20.06
CA SER A 304 -23.42 -38.13 20.41
C SER A 304 -23.70 -36.70 19.94
N ASN A 305 -22.66 -35.86 19.85
CA ASN A 305 -22.72 -34.51 19.32
C ASN A 305 -21.90 -34.41 18.03
N ASN A 306 -22.53 -34.72 16.89
CA ASN A 306 -21.92 -34.67 15.57
C ASN A 306 -22.77 -33.78 14.64
N PRO A 307 -22.56 -32.46 14.69
CA PRO A 307 -23.32 -31.53 13.85
C PRO A 307 -22.84 -31.57 12.40
N GLU A 308 -23.76 -31.27 11.48
CA GLU A 308 -23.44 -31.07 10.07
C GLU A 308 -22.60 -29.81 9.85
N ARG A 309 -21.75 -29.85 8.82
CA ARG A 309 -20.85 -28.81 8.37
C ARG A 309 -21.13 -28.49 6.91
N ALA A 310 -21.28 -27.21 6.61
CA ALA A 310 -21.50 -26.76 5.24
C ALA A 310 -20.18 -26.82 4.46
N VAL A 311 -20.25 -27.32 3.22
CA VAL A 311 -19.15 -27.24 2.25
C VAL A 311 -19.45 -26.06 1.33
N MET A 312 -18.65 -25.01 1.45
CA MET A 312 -18.81 -23.76 0.71
C MET A 312 -17.81 -23.72 -0.46
N LEU A 313 -18.20 -23.10 -1.56
CA LEU A 313 -17.34 -22.84 -2.69
C LEU A 313 -16.73 -21.44 -2.56
N TYR A 314 -15.40 -21.37 -2.56
CA TYR A 314 -14.65 -20.12 -2.48
C TYR A 314 -13.75 -19.91 -3.70
N GLY A 315 -13.55 -18.65 -4.06
CA GLY A 315 -12.51 -18.26 -5.00
C GLY A 315 -11.17 -18.23 -4.30
N GLN A 316 -10.12 -18.75 -4.93
CA GLN A 316 -8.76 -18.69 -4.44
C GLN A 316 -7.84 -18.07 -5.50
N LEU A 317 -7.20 -16.96 -5.13
CA LEU A 317 -6.13 -16.32 -5.89
C LEU A 317 -4.78 -16.70 -5.29
N GLU A 318 -3.91 -17.25 -6.11
CA GLU A 318 -2.51 -17.52 -5.78
C GLU A 318 -1.63 -16.54 -6.55
N MET A 319 -0.69 -15.92 -5.86
CA MET A 319 0.28 -14.95 -6.39
C MET A 319 1.67 -15.36 -5.95
N SER A 320 2.60 -15.47 -6.88
CA SER A 320 4.00 -15.78 -6.60
C SER A 320 4.95 -14.94 -7.44
N SER A 321 6.18 -14.78 -6.98
CA SER A 321 7.27 -14.21 -7.79
C SER A 321 8.59 -14.95 -7.55
N PRO A 322 9.53 -14.94 -8.52
CA PRO A 322 10.88 -15.45 -8.33
C PRO A 322 11.63 -14.78 -7.17
N GLY A 323 11.29 -13.52 -6.87
CA GLY A 323 11.82 -12.74 -5.75
C GLY A 323 11.32 -13.17 -4.36
N GLY A 324 10.58 -14.28 -4.26
CA GLY A 324 10.15 -14.86 -2.98
C GLY A 324 8.77 -14.42 -2.51
N LEU A 325 8.00 -13.68 -3.31
CA LEU A 325 6.60 -13.41 -2.99
C LEU A 325 5.81 -14.73 -3.09
N TYR A 326 5.04 -15.05 -2.05
CA TYR A 326 4.06 -16.13 -2.10
C TYR A 326 2.83 -15.79 -1.26
N TRP A 327 1.70 -15.56 -1.94
CA TRP A 327 0.45 -15.14 -1.31
C TRP A 327 -0.73 -15.93 -1.86
N LYS A 328 -1.57 -16.44 -0.96
CA LYS A 328 -2.83 -17.08 -1.27
C LYS A 328 -3.97 -16.35 -0.59
N VAL A 329 -4.87 -15.79 -1.38
CA VAL A 329 -6.07 -15.07 -0.92
C VAL A 329 -7.30 -15.90 -1.29
N GLN A 330 -8.25 -16.00 -0.37
CA GLN A 330 -9.56 -16.59 -0.60
C GLN A 330 -10.65 -15.55 -0.45
N THR A 331 -11.64 -15.57 -1.34
CA THR A 331 -12.83 -14.72 -1.30
C THR A 331 -14.09 -15.57 -1.23
N SER A 332 -15.10 -15.10 -0.48
CA SER A 332 -16.43 -15.73 -0.46
C SER A 332 -17.08 -15.72 -1.84
N ALA A 333 -16.98 -14.61 -2.58
CA ALA A 333 -17.42 -14.52 -3.95
C ALA A 333 -16.36 -15.08 -4.92
N VAL A 334 -16.69 -16.15 -5.65
CA VAL A 334 -15.77 -16.80 -6.60
C VAL A 334 -15.42 -15.88 -7.77
N SER A 335 -16.38 -15.11 -8.27
CA SER A 335 -16.21 -14.21 -9.41
C SER A 335 -15.20 -13.08 -9.14
N ALA A 336 -15.07 -12.65 -7.88
CA ALA A 336 -14.12 -11.62 -7.47
C ALA A 336 -12.67 -12.05 -7.73
N THR A 337 -12.34 -13.30 -7.36
CA THR A 337 -11.01 -13.88 -7.59
C THR A 337 -10.66 -13.92 -9.07
N ASN A 338 -11.60 -14.34 -9.93
CA ASN A 338 -11.37 -14.46 -11.36
C ASN A 338 -11.11 -13.10 -12.01
N ARG A 339 -11.94 -12.09 -11.70
CA ARG A 339 -11.76 -10.72 -12.21
C ARG A 339 -10.41 -10.13 -11.78
N LEU A 340 -10.02 -10.35 -10.52
CA LEU A 340 -8.75 -9.83 -10.02
C LEU A 340 -7.55 -10.53 -10.70
N HIS A 341 -7.63 -11.84 -10.94
CA HIS A 341 -6.62 -12.57 -11.71
C HIS A 341 -6.51 -12.06 -13.16
N GLU A 342 -7.63 -11.82 -13.84
CA GLU A 342 -7.64 -11.29 -15.21
C GLU A 342 -6.95 -9.92 -15.27
N SER A 343 -7.27 -9.01 -14.35
CA SER A 343 -6.61 -7.70 -14.25
C SER A 343 -5.10 -7.83 -13.98
N LEU A 344 -4.68 -8.72 -13.07
CA LEU A 344 -3.26 -8.95 -12.79
C LEU A 344 -2.53 -9.57 -13.98
N ARG A 345 -3.18 -10.46 -14.73
CA ARG A 345 -2.60 -11.10 -15.92
C ARG A 345 -2.42 -10.11 -17.07
N ALA A 346 -3.31 -9.13 -17.18
CA ALA A 346 -3.26 -8.06 -18.17
C ALA A 346 -2.26 -6.94 -17.81
N ALA A 347 -1.49 -7.08 -16.72
CA ALA A 347 -0.59 -6.05 -16.27
C ALA A 347 0.51 -5.71 -17.29
N PRO A 348 0.82 -4.41 -17.48
CA PRO A 348 1.93 -3.95 -18.31
C PRO A 348 3.25 -4.56 -17.85
N ARG A 349 4.04 -5.04 -18.82
CA ARG A 349 5.36 -5.62 -18.59
C ARG A 349 6.41 -4.64 -19.09
N HIS A 350 6.65 -3.61 -18.29
CA HIS A 350 7.73 -2.64 -18.49
C HIS A 350 9.01 -3.07 -17.79
#